data_AF-A0AB34HQU3-F1
#
_entry.id   AF-A0AB34HQU3-F1
#
_cell.length_a   1.000
_cell.length_b   1.000
_cell.length_c   1.000
_cell.angle_alpha   90.00
_cell.angle_beta   90.00
_cell.angle_gamma   90.00
#
_symmetry.space_group_name_H-M   'P 1'
#
loop_
_entity.id
_entity.type
_entity.pdbx_description
1 polymer ?
#
loop_
_entity_poly.entity_id
_entity_poly.type
_entity_poly.pdbx_seq_one_letter_code
_entity_poly.pdbx_strand_id
1 'polypeptide(L)'
;MVLVVTIAIISAIIIITSTVITTDYQELELTARCLKGVEQEKKELRHFTESLQQTLEELSIEKKKTLEMLEENENQLQTLANQSEQPPPSGGLHSNLRQIEEKMQQLLEEKLLAEKRMKENEERSRALEEEREFYSSQSQALQNSLQELTAEKQQAERELKAEVKVRVDLERRLREAEGALRSLEQGLNSKVRNKEKEERMRADVSHLKRFFEECIRNAELEAKMPVIMKNSVYIHKAATRRIKSCRFHRRRSSTSWNDVKPSQSFMTSQLEANSMEELKEVAQRLSRDQRFRESIYHIMATQPGAPSALPPGGK
;
A
#
# COMPACT_ATOMS: atom_id res chain seq x y z
N MET A 1 -18.72 -29.93 39.63
CA MET A 1 -18.11 -28.76 38.95
C MET A 1 -16.86 -29.10 38.15
N VAL A 2 -15.90 -29.87 38.70
CA VAL A 2 -14.65 -30.22 37.99
C VAL A 2 -14.92 -30.88 36.63
N LEU A 3 -15.84 -31.84 36.54
CA LEU A 3 -16.20 -32.53 35.30
C LEU A 3 -16.75 -31.58 34.21
N VAL A 4 -17.55 -30.59 34.60
CA VAL A 4 -18.16 -29.63 33.66
C VAL A 4 -17.10 -28.66 33.12
N VAL A 5 -16.17 -28.24 33.98
CA VAL A 5 -15.04 -27.39 33.59
C VAL A 5 -14.09 -28.15 32.66
N THR A 6 -13.79 -29.41 32.94
CA THR A 6 -12.96 -30.24 32.06
C THR A 6 -13.62 -30.47 30.70
N ILE A 7 -14.94 -30.71 30.65
CA ILE A 7 -15.68 -30.87 29.38
C ILE A 7 -15.66 -29.55 28.59
N ALA A 8 -15.89 -28.40 29.24
CA ALA A 8 -15.86 -27.10 28.58
C ALA A 8 -14.48 -26.76 28.00
N ILE A 9 -13.40 -27.10 28.72
CA ILE A 9 -12.03 -26.90 28.25
C ILE A 9 -11.75 -27.81 27.04
N ILE A 10 -12.13 -29.08 27.10
CA ILE A 10 -11.97 -30.02 25.98
C ILE A 10 -12.75 -29.54 24.75
N SER A 11 -14.01 -29.11 24.92
CA SER A 11 -14.81 -28.55 23.83
C SER A 11 -14.19 -27.28 23.24
N ALA A 12 -13.65 -26.38 24.07
CA ALA A 12 -12.98 -25.18 23.59
C ALA A 12 -11.70 -25.51 22.81
N ILE A 13 -10.90 -26.48 23.30
CA ILE A 13 -9.70 -26.95 22.60
C ILE A 13 -10.09 -27.53 21.24
N ILE A 14 -11.10 -28.40 21.17
CA ILE A 14 -11.59 -29.00 19.92
C ILE A 14 -12.03 -27.93 18.92
N ILE A 15 -12.81 -26.93 19.37
CA ILE A 15 -13.26 -25.84 18.50
C ILE A 15 -12.05 -25.05 17.97
N ILE A 16 -11.09 -24.72 18.82
CA ILE A 16 -9.90 -23.97 18.42
C ILE A 16 -9.08 -24.79 17.40
N THR A 17 -8.78 -26.06 17.67
CA THR A 17 -8.06 -26.90 16.71
C THR A 17 -8.82 -27.09 15.40
N SER A 18 -10.15 -27.30 15.45
CA SER A 18 -10.96 -27.36 14.23
C SER A 18 -10.89 -26.05 13.43
N THR A 19 -10.98 -24.89 14.08
CA THR A 19 -10.89 -23.61 13.36
C THR A 19 -9.51 -23.38 12.73
N VAL A 20 -8.43 -23.68 13.46
CA VAL A 20 -7.05 -23.53 12.96
C VAL A 20 -6.79 -24.48 11.79
N ILE A 21 -7.21 -25.74 11.89
CA ILE A 21 -7.08 -26.70 10.78
C ILE A 21 -7.86 -26.24 9.55
N THR A 22 -9.04 -25.64 9.74
CA THR A 22 -9.88 -25.17 8.63
C THR A 22 -9.27 -23.95 7.95
N THR A 23 -8.68 -23.03 8.71
CA THR A 23 -7.97 -21.85 8.14
C THR A 23 -6.71 -22.27 7.40
N ASP A 24 -5.91 -23.16 7.97
CA ASP A 24 -4.68 -23.65 7.34
C ASP A 24 -4.99 -24.40 6.03
N TYR A 25 -6.09 -25.17 6.01
CA TYR A 25 -6.55 -25.86 4.80
C TYR A 25 -7.00 -24.88 3.71
N GLN A 26 -7.69 -23.79 4.06
CA GLN A 26 -8.09 -22.76 3.11
C GLN A 26 -6.88 -22.00 2.53
N GLU A 27 -5.89 -21.65 3.36
CA GLU A 27 -4.66 -21.00 2.91
C GLU A 27 -3.84 -21.91 1.98
N LEU A 28 -3.78 -23.21 2.28
CA LEU A 28 -3.12 -24.19 1.42
C LEU A 28 -3.84 -24.34 0.07
N GLU A 29 -5.18 -24.34 0.07
CA GLU A 29 -5.97 -24.41 -1.16
C GLU A 29 -5.79 -23.15 -2.04
N LEU A 30 -5.75 -21.96 -1.44
CA LEU A 30 -5.46 -20.72 -2.15
C LEU A 30 -4.05 -20.74 -2.75
N THR A 31 -3.06 -21.20 -1.99
CA THR A 31 -1.67 -21.35 -2.46
C THR A 31 -1.57 -22.34 -3.62
N ALA A 32 -2.28 -23.47 -3.55
CA ALA A 32 -2.33 -24.46 -4.62
C ALA A 32 -2.97 -23.90 -5.91
N ARG A 33 -4.03 -23.09 -5.78
CA ARG A 33 -4.64 -22.39 -6.93
C ARG A 33 -3.71 -21.36 -7.56
N CYS A 34 -3.02 -20.55 -6.74
CA CYS A 34 -2.02 -19.60 -7.24
C CYS A 34 -0.88 -20.30 -7.98
N LEU A 35 -0.33 -21.39 -7.43
CA LEU A 35 0.72 -22.18 -8.08
C LEU A 35 0.25 -22.73 -9.44
N LYS A 36 -0.99 -23.20 -9.53
CA LYS A 36 -1.57 -23.67 -10.80
C LYS A 36 -1.70 -22.54 -11.83
N GLY A 37 -2.05 -21.33 -11.39
CA GLY A 37 -2.08 -20.12 -12.24
C GLY A 37 -0.69 -19.79 -12.78
N VAL A 38 0.32 -19.76 -11.91
CA VAL A 38 1.72 -19.51 -12.29
C VAL A 38 2.23 -20.57 -13.28
N GLU A 39 1.86 -21.83 -13.10
CA GLU A 39 2.25 -22.90 -14.04
C GLU A 39 1.59 -22.72 -15.42
N GLN A 40 0.36 -22.23 -15.47
CA GLN A 40 -0.33 -21.91 -16.72
C GLN A 40 0.32 -20.72 -17.44
N GLU A 41 0.58 -19.62 -16.72
CA GLU A 41 1.30 -18.46 -17.26
C GLU A 41 2.69 -18.84 -17.80
N LYS A 42 3.40 -19.75 -17.11
CA LYS A 42 4.68 -20.29 -17.57
C LYS A 42 4.56 -21.05 -18.90
N LYS A 43 3.47 -21.82 -19.11
CA LYS A 43 3.21 -22.52 -20.36
C LYS A 43 2.90 -21.54 -21.50
N GLU A 44 2.06 -20.55 -21.24
CA GLU A 44 1.72 -19.50 -22.20
C GLU A 44 2.94 -18.68 -22.60
N LEU A 45 3.78 -18.31 -21.63
CA LEU A 45 5.02 -17.57 -21.89
C LEU A 45 5.99 -18.40 -22.74
N ARG A 46 6.07 -19.72 -22.52
CA ARG A 46 6.89 -20.62 -23.35
C ARG A 46 6.37 -20.68 -24.78
N HIS A 47 5.07 -20.88 -24.97
CA HIS A 47 4.48 -20.88 -26.32
C HIS A 47 4.67 -19.55 -27.03
N PHE A 48 4.52 -18.43 -26.31
CA PHE A 48 4.77 -17.11 -26.88
C PHE A 48 6.24 -16.94 -27.28
N THR A 49 7.18 -17.40 -26.43
CA THR A 49 8.62 -17.36 -26.73
C THR A 49 8.96 -18.19 -27.97
N GLU A 50 8.40 -19.40 -28.08
CA GLU A 50 8.58 -20.28 -29.24
C GLU A 50 8.05 -19.64 -30.53
N SER A 51 6.86 -19.03 -30.48
CA SER A 51 6.28 -18.32 -31.63
C SER A 51 7.12 -17.11 -32.05
N LEU A 52 7.67 -16.36 -31.09
CA LEU A 52 8.52 -15.21 -31.35
C LEU A 52 9.87 -15.64 -31.93
N GLN A 53 10.40 -16.77 -31.49
CA GLN A 53 11.61 -17.37 -32.05
C GLN A 53 11.38 -17.83 -33.50
N GLN A 54 10.25 -18.48 -33.79
CA GLN A 54 9.89 -18.91 -35.14
C GLN A 54 9.73 -17.73 -36.11
N THR A 55 9.01 -16.68 -35.69
CA THR A 55 8.83 -15.47 -36.53
C THR A 55 10.15 -14.76 -36.80
N LEU A 56 11.08 -14.75 -35.84
CA LEU A 56 12.41 -14.18 -36.03
C LEU A 56 13.26 -15.01 -37.01
N GLU A 57 13.13 -16.34 -36.97
CA GLU A 57 13.79 -17.24 -37.91
C GLU A 57 13.24 -17.06 -39.34
N GLU A 58 11.91 -16.96 -39.50
CA GLU A 58 11.25 -16.66 -40.77
C GLU A 58 11.70 -15.30 -41.35
N LEU A 59 11.74 -14.26 -40.52
CA LEU A 59 12.26 -12.94 -40.89
C LEU A 59 13.73 -12.99 -41.32
N SER A 60 14.54 -13.81 -40.66
CA SER A 60 15.96 -13.97 -41.02
C SER A 60 16.13 -14.62 -42.39
N ILE A 61 15.29 -15.60 -42.71
CA ILE A 61 15.27 -16.28 -44.01
C ILE A 61 14.79 -15.32 -45.11
N GLU A 62 13.72 -14.57 -44.86
CA GLU A 62 13.18 -13.58 -45.79
C GLU A 62 14.18 -12.45 -46.06
N LYS A 63 14.86 -11.96 -45.02
CA LYS A 63 15.94 -10.99 -45.16
C LYS A 63 17.07 -11.52 -46.04
N LYS A 64 17.50 -12.77 -45.84
CA LYS A 64 18.56 -13.39 -46.65
C LYS A 64 18.14 -13.53 -48.11
N LYS A 65 16.92 -14.01 -48.37
CA LYS A 65 16.34 -14.12 -49.71
C LYS A 65 16.27 -12.77 -50.43
N THR A 66 15.90 -11.72 -49.69
CA THR A 66 15.82 -10.36 -50.24
C THR A 66 17.20 -9.82 -50.62
N LEU A 67 18.22 -10.11 -49.81
CA LEU A 67 19.61 -9.75 -50.13
C LEU A 67 20.13 -10.48 -51.36
N GLU A 68 19.88 -11.78 -51.50
CA GLU A 68 20.26 -12.57 -52.68
C GLU A 68 19.60 -12.03 -53.96
N MET A 69 18.29 -11.70 -53.90
CA MET A 69 17.60 -11.07 -55.03
C MET A 69 18.17 -9.68 -55.42
N LEU A 70 18.62 -8.90 -54.44
CA LEU A 70 19.24 -7.59 -54.70
C LEU A 70 20.61 -7.75 -55.35
N GLU A 71 21.42 -8.71 -54.89
CA GLU A 71 22.72 -9.04 -55.48
C GLU A 71 22.57 -9.56 -56.93
N GLU A 72 21.58 -10.41 -57.20
CA GLU A 72 21.25 -10.84 -58.56
C GLU A 72 20.80 -9.68 -59.46
N ASN A 73 19.98 -8.76 -58.96
CA ASN A 73 19.56 -7.57 -59.70
C ASN A 73 20.73 -6.61 -59.98
N GLU A 74 21.65 -6.43 -59.03
CA GLU A 74 22.85 -5.61 -59.21
C GLU A 74 23.76 -6.22 -60.28
N ASN A 75 23.94 -7.54 -60.28
CA ASN A 75 24.67 -8.27 -61.31
C ASN A 75 23.99 -8.19 -62.70
N GLN A 76 22.65 -8.21 -62.75
CA GLN A 76 21.87 -8.02 -63.98
C GLN A 76 21.98 -6.58 -64.51
N LEU A 77 21.98 -5.58 -63.62
CA LEU A 77 22.19 -4.18 -63.97
C LEU A 77 23.63 -3.92 -64.47
N GLN A 78 24.63 -4.60 -63.91
CA GLN A 78 26.02 -4.56 -64.40
C GLN A 78 26.19 -5.25 -65.76
N THR A 79 25.44 -6.31 -66.05
CA THR A 79 25.44 -6.94 -67.38
C THR A 79 24.66 -6.13 -68.43
N LEU A 80 23.58 -5.45 -68.04
CA LEU A 80 22.84 -4.51 -68.90
C LEU A 80 23.62 -3.20 -69.16
N ALA A 81 24.36 -2.70 -68.16
CA ALA A 81 25.24 -1.55 -68.31
C ALA A 81 26.39 -1.80 -69.31
N ASN A 82 26.82 -3.05 -69.45
CA ASN A 82 27.85 -3.45 -70.43
C ASN A 82 27.28 -3.69 -71.85
N GLN A 83 25.96 -3.69 -72.06
CA GLN A 83 25.33 -3.94 -73.36
C GLN A 83 24.54 -2.75 -73.93
N SER A 84 24.53 -1.59 -73.27
CA SER A 84 23.77 -0.43 -73.73
C SER A 84 24.63 0.55 -74.54
N GLU A 85 25.03 0.15 -75.74
CA GLU A 85 25.18 1.08 -76.87
C GLU A 85 23.88 1.03 -77.70
N GLN A 86 22.81 1.67 -77.21
CA GLN A 86 21.72 2.10 -78.09
C GLN A 86 21.35 3.56 -77.80
N PRO A 87 21.16 4.39 -78.84
CA PRO A 87 20.88 5.80 -78.67
C PRO A 87 19.45 6.01 -78.13
N PRO A 88 19.23 6.96 -77.21
CA PRO A 88 17.91 7.17 -76.64
C PRO A 88 17.00 7.88 -77.64
N PRO A 89 15.71 7.49 -77.75
CA PRO A 89 14.73 8.32 -78.43
C PRO A 89 14.52 9.58 -77.58
N SER A 90 14.93 10.72 -78.13
CA SER A 90 14.89 12.08 -77.56
C SER A 90 13.54 12.50 -76.93
N GLY A 91 12.44 11.79 -77.18
CA GLY A 91 11.12 12.05 -76.59
C GLY A 91 10.78 11.29 -75.29
N GLY A 92 11.46 10.19 -74.97
CA GLY A 92 11.08 9.33 -73.83
C GLY A 92 11.51 9.88 -72.46
N LEU A 93 12.67 10.53 -72.40
CA LEU A 93 13.23 11.06 -71.16
C LEU A 93 12.35 12.16 -70.56
N HIS A 94 11.81 13.04 -71.43
CA HIS A 94 10.97 14.16 -70.99
C HIS A 94 9.59 13.68 -70.50
N SER A 95 9.03 12.65 -71.14
CA SER A 95 7.81 11.97 -70.66
C SER A 95 8.02 11.31 -69.30
N ASN A 96 9.16 10.62 -69.11
CA ASN A 96 9.49 9.98 -67.84
C ASN A 96 9.69 11.01 -66.72
N LEU A 97 10.39 12.11 -66.99
CA LEU A 97 10.55 13.22 -66.02
C LEU A 97 9.20 13.79 -65.58
N ARG A 98 8.30 14.07 -66.53
CA ARG A 98 6.95 14.56 -66.20
C ARG A 98 6.16 13.54 -65.37
N GLN A 99 6.28 12.25 -65.68
CA GLN A 99 5.59 11.20 -64.93
C GLN A 99 6.15 11.01 -63.51
N ILE A 100 7.46 11.22 -63.33
CA ILE A 100 8.11 11.23 -62.01
C ILE A 100 7.63 12.44 -61.20
N GLU A 101 7.53 13.61 -61.81
CA GLU A 101 7.00 14.82 -61.17
C GLU A 101 5.55 14.62 -60.70
N GLU A 102 4.69 14.05 -61.55
CA GLU A 102 3.30 13.75 -61.18
C GLU A 102 3.20 12.76 -60.01
N LYS A 103 3.99 11.68 -60.04
CA LYS A 103 4.04 10.71 -58.92
C LYS A 103 4.59 11.33 -57.63
N MET A 104 5.58 12.20 -57.73
CA MET A 104 6.12 12.94 -56.59
C MET A 104 5.07 13.86 -55.98
N GLN A 105 4.27 14.54 -56.81
CA GLN A 105 3.14 15.35 -56.35
C GLN A 105 2.10 14.49 -55.60
N GLN A 106 1.72 13.35 -56.16
CA GLN A 106 0.77 12.40 -55.54
C GLN A 106 1.29 11.90 -54.19
N LEU A 107 2.56 11.49 -54.12
CA LEU A 107 3.19 11.04 -52.87
C LEU A 107 3.22 12.14 -51.80
N LEU A 108 3.45 13.40 -52.20
CA LEU A 108 3.41 14.53 -51.26
C LEU A 108 2.01 14.74 -50.67
N GLU A 109 0.96 14.63 -51.50
CA GLU A 109 -0.43 14.73 -51.04
C GLU A 109 -0.82 13.57 -50.12
N GLU A 110 -0.45 12.34 -50.48
CA GLU A 110 -0.67 11.14 -49.66
C GLU A 110 0.06 11.25 -48.32
N LYS A 111 1.31 11.71 -48.33
CA LYS A 111 2.11 11.95 -47.12
C LYS A 111 1.44 12.96 -46.21
N LEU A 112 0.91 14.06 -46.75
CA LEU A 112 0.23 15.09 -45.97
C LEU A 112 -1.09 14.55 -45.36
N LEU A 113 -1.85 13.76 -46.11
CA LEU A 113 -3.05 13.08 -45.61
C LEU A 113 -2.72 12.06 -44.51
N ALA A 114 -1.65 11.29 -44.68
CA ALA A 114 -1.17 10.34 -43.68
C ALA A 114 -0.72 11.05 -42.39
N GLU A 115 0.01 12.15 -42.50
CA GLU A 115 0.41 12.99 -41.35
C GLU A 115 -0.80 13.54 -40.61
N LYS A 116 -1.82 14.03 -41.34
CA LYS A 116 -3.06 14.50 -40.71
C LYS A 116 -3.78 13.39 -39.95
N ARG A 117 -3.90 12.20 -40.55
CA ARG A 117 -4.52 11.03 -39.90
C ARG A 117 -3.74 10.57 -38.67
N MET A 118 -2.40 10.56 -38.74
CA MET A 118 -1.57 10.22 -37.57
C MET A 118 -1.82 11.20 -36.43
N LYS A 119 -1.83 12.51 -36.72
CA LYS A 119 -2.06 13.52 -35.69
C LYS A 119 -3.44 13.39 -35.04
N GLU A 120 -4.50 13.17 -35.83
CA GLU A 120 -5.84 12.91 -35.30
C GLU A 120 -5.88 11.63 -34.43
N ASN A 121 -5.14 10.59 -34.82
CA ASN A 121 -5.06 9.36 -34.04
C ASN A 121 -4.27 9.52 -32.73
N GLU A 122 -3.19 10.31 -32.73
CA GLU A 122 -2.45 10.68 -31.53
C GLU A 122 -3.31 11.49 -30.55
N GLU A 123 -4.13 12.41 -31.04
CA GLU A 123 -5.08 13.16 -30.22
C GLU A 123 -6.15 12.23 -29.61
N ARG A 124 -6.71 11.32 -30.41
CA ARG A 124 -7.65 10.31 -29.90
C ARG A 124 -7.02 9.38 -28.87
N SER A 125 -5.79 8.93 -29.12
CA SER A 125 -5.05 8.06 -28.19
C SER A 125 -4.79 8.76 -26.86
N ARG A 126 -4.46 10.06 -26.89
CA ARG A 126 -4.27 10.86 -25.67
C ARG A 126 -5.57 10.99 -24.87
N ALA A 127 -6.69 11.30 -25.52
CA ALA A 127 -7.98 11.39 -24.83
C ALA A 127 -8.37 10.06 -24.16
N LEU A 128 -8.17 8.93 -24.86
CA LEU A 128 -8.44 7.60 -24.29
C LEU A 128 -7.51 7.25 -23.11
N GLU A 129 -6.25 7.68 -23.17
CA GLU A 129 -5.30 7.48 -22.07
C GLU A 129 -5.74 8.25 -20.82
N GLU A 130 -6.14 9.51 -20.98
CA GLU A 130 -6.66 10.35 -19.89
C GLU A 130 -7.93 9.75 -19.27
N GLU A 131 -8.86 9.24 -20.09
CA GLU A 131 -10.04 8.52 -19.60
C GLU A 131 -9.66 7.26 -18.81
N ARG A 132 -8.70 6.47 -19.32
CA ARG A 132 -8.22 5.26 -18.63
C ARG A 132 -7.61 5.60 -17.28
N GLU A 133 -6.76 6.62 -17.21
CA GLU A 133 -6.16 7.09 -15.96
C GLU A 133 -7.22 7.60 -14.98
N PHE A 134 -8.21 8.35 -15.46
CA PHE A 134 -9.33 8.81 -14.66
C PHE A 134 -10.08 7.63 -14.03
N TYR A 135 -10.51 6.65 -14.82
CA TYR A 135 -11.22 5.48 -14.31
C TYR A 135 -10.34 4.61 -13.41
N SER A 136 -9.05 4.49 -13.70
CA SER A 136 -8.09 3.78 -12.86
C SER A 136 -7.97 4.43 -11.48
N SER A 137 -7.81 5.75 -11.43
CA SER A 137 -7.73 6.49 -10.16
C SER A 137 -9.03 6.40 -9.35
N GLN A 138 -10.18 6.47 -10.02
CA GLN A 138 -11.48 6.33 -9.38
C GLN A 138 -11.68 4.91 -8.81
N SER A 139 -11.32 3.88 -9.58
CA SER A 139 -11.38 2.49 -9.14
C SER A 139 -10.50 2.26 -7.92
N GLN A 140 -9.27 2.79 -7.93
CA GLN A 140 -8.35 2.70 -6.79
C GLN A 140 -8.89 3.43 -5.55
N ALA A 141 -9.46 4.62 -5.71
CA ALA A 141 -10.07 5.36 -4.60
C ALA A 141 -11.25 4.59 -3.99
N LEU A 142 -12.10 3.97 -4.82
CA LEU A 142 -13.20 3.13 -4.36
C LEU A 142 -12.70 1.86 -3.65
N GLN A 143 -11.64 1.24 -4.18
CA GLN A 143 -11.02 0.07 -3.56
C GLN A 143 -10.46 0.40 -2.17
N ASN A 144 -9.75 1.54 -2.04
CA ASN A 144 -9.24 2.01 -0.75
C ASN A 144 -10.38 2.27 0.23
N SER A 145 -11.45 2.94 -0.23
CA SER A 145 -12.63 3.19 0.60
C SER A 145 -13.32 1.89 1.06
N LEU A 146 -13.42 0.89 0.19
CA LEU A 146 -13.93 -0.43 0.56
C LEU A 146 -13.05 -1.14 1.60
N GLN A 147 -11.73 -1.03 1.46
CA GLN A 147 -10.78 -1.59 2.44
C GLN A 147 -10.92 -0.91 3.81
N GLU A 148 -11.00 0.42 3.84
CA GLU A 148 -11.22 1.20 5.06
C GLU A 148 -12.54 0.83 5.74
N LEU A 149 -13.65 0.82 4.99
CA LEU A 149 -14.97 0.46 5.51
C LEU A 149 -15.00 -0.99 6.03
N THR A 150 -14.28 -1.90 5.37
CA THR A 150 -14.15 -3.28 5.83
C THR A 150 -13.38 -3.36 7.14
N ALA A 151 -12.30 -2.60 7.28
CA ALA A 151 -11.54 -2.54 8.53
C ALA A 151 -12.36 -1.93 9.68
N GLU A 152 -13.10 -0.84 9.41
CA GLU A 152 -14.01 -0.22 10.37
C GLU A 152 -15.12 -1.19 10.80
N LYS A 153 -15.75 -1.89 9.84
CA LYS A 153 -16.75 -2.92 10.12
C LYS A 153 -16.19 -3.99 11.07
N GLN A 154 -15.03 -4.55 10.73
CA GLN A 154 -14.43 -5.60 11.57
C GLN A 154 -14.08 -5.09 12.96
N GLN A 155 -13.62 -3.84 13.08
CA GLN A 155 -13.35 -3.22 14.38
C GLN A 155 -14.64 -3.06 15.19
N ALA A 156 -15.71 -2.53 14.58
CA ALA A 156 -17.01 -2.38 15.22
C ALA A 156 -17.60 -3.73 15.65
N GLU A 157 -17.45 -4.79 14.84
CA GLU A 157 -17.88 -6.15 15.21
C GLU A 157 -17.12 -6.69 16.43
N ARG A 158 -15.81 -6.43 16.52
CA ARG A 158 -15.00 -6.80 17.69
C ARG A 158 -15.45 -6.05 18.95
N GLU A 159 -15.68 -4.75 18.83
CA GLU A 159 -16.17 -3.91 19.93
C GLU A 159 -17.56 -4.34 20.40
N LEU A 160 -18.48 -4.58 19.47
CA LEU A 160 -19.82 -5.09 19.78
C LEU A 160 -19.75 -6.44 20.49
N LYS A 161 -18.90 -7.36 20.03
CA LYS A 161 -18.70 -8.66 20.68
C LYS A 161 -18.18 -8.52 22.11
N ALA A 162 -17.26 -7.58 22.34
CA ALA A 162 -16.75 -7.28 23.67
C ALA A 162 -17.85 -6.68 24.57
N GLU A 163 -18.64 -5.75 24.04
CA GLU A 163 -19.77 -5.15 24.76
C GLU A 163 -20.83 -6.20 25.12
N VAL A 164 -21.21 -7.07 24.18
CA VAL A 164 -22.16 -8.16 24.41
C VAL A 164 -21.65 -9.09 25.52
N LYS A 165 -20.36 -9.43 25.53
CA LYS A 165 -19.77 -10.24 26.61
C LYS A 165 -19.92 -9.55 27.97
N VAL A 166 -19.63 -8.25 28.05
CA VAL A 166 -19.81 -7.46 29.27
C VAL A 166 -21.28 -7.44 29.70
N ARG A 167 -22.22 -7.23 28.76
CA ARG A 167 -23.66 -7.25 29.04
C ARG A 167 -24.13 -8.61 29.59
N VAL A 168 -23.70 -9.71 28.99
CA VAL A 168 -24.00 -11.07 29.47
C VAL A 168 -23.45 -11.29 30.88
N ASP A 169 -22.21 -10.84 31.14
CA ASP A 169 -21.59 -10.96 32.46
C ASP A 169 -22.35 -10.11 33.51
N LEU A 170 -22.82 -8.92 33.15
CA LEU A 170 -23.64 -8.06 34.01
C LEU A 170 -25.01 -8.66 34.29
N GLU A 171 -25.69 -9.21 33.27
CA GLU A 171 -26.99 -9.89 33.45
C GLU A 171 -26.87 -11.08 34.38
N ARG A 172 -25.83 -11.91 34.23
CA ARG A 172 -25.58 -13.03 35.15
C ARG A 172 -25.47 -12.55 36.59
N ARG A 173 -24.68 -11.50 36.83
CA ARG A 173 -24.49 -10.93 38.17
C ARG A 173 -25.76 -10.32 38.74
N LEU A 174 -26.58 -9.69 37.90
CA LEU A 174 -27.89 -9.19 38.31
C LEU A 174 -28.79 -10.34 38.77
N ARG A 175 -28.84 -11.44 38.00
CA ARG A 175 -29.61 -12.64 38.38
C ARG A 175 -29.11 -13.27 39.68
N GLU A 176 -27.81 -13.32 39.91
CA GLU A 176 -27.22 -13.79 41.17
C GLU A 176 -27.67 -12.91 42.35
N ALA A 177 -27.64 -11.59 42.20
CA ALA A 177 -28.11 -10.65 43.21
C ALA A 177 -29.63 -10.78 43.46
N GLU A 178 -30.44 -10.92 42.42
CA GLU A 178 -31.88 -11.20 42.55
C GLU A 178 -32.14 -12.52 43.29
N GLY A 179 -31.34 -13.56 43.01
CA GLY A 179 -31.39 -14.84 43.72
C GLY A 179 -31.08 -14.69 45.21
N ALA A 180 -30.02 -13.96 45.55
CA ALA A 180 -29.65 -13.65 46.94
C ALA A 180 -30.75 -12.85 47.66
N LEU A 181 -31.38 -11.87 46.99
CA LEU A 181 -32.51 -11.13 47.53
C LEU A 181 -33.71 -12.03 47.85
N ARG A 182 -34.10 -12.90 46.91
CA ARG A 182 -35.20 -13.86 47.11
C ARG A 182 -34.90 -14.86 48.23
N SER A 183 -33.66 -15.36 48.30
CA SER A 183 -33.17 -16.23 49.38
C SER A 183 -33.28 -15.54 50.74
N LEU A 184 -32.83 -14.28 50.83
CA LEU A 184 -32.90 -13.48 52.04
C LEU A 184 -34.35 -13.22 52.48
N GLU A 185 -35.24 -12.89 51.54
CA GLU A 185 -36.67 -12.71 51.80
C GLU A 185 -37.30 -14.00 52.39
N GLN A 186 -37.01 -15.16 51.79
CA GLN A 186 -37.49 -16.45 52.30
C GLN A 186 -36.93 -16.79 53.69
N GLY A 187 -35.64 -16.49 53.92
CA GLY A 187 -34.99 -16.67 55.22
C GLY A 187 -35.60 -15.79 56.31
N LEU A 188 -35.92 -14.54 55.98
CA LEU A 188 -36.58 -13.60 56.88
C LEU A 188 -38.03 -13.99 57.20
N ASN A 189 -38.76 -14.49 56.20
CA ASN A 189 -40.15 -14.95 56.35
C ASN A 189 -40.27 -16.34 57.01
N SER A 190 -39.15 -17.04 57.24
CA SER A 190 -39.16 -18.36 57.86
C SER A 190 -39.42 -18.27 59.37
N LYS A 191 -40.42 -19.02 59.87
CA LYS A 191 -40.75 -19.11 61.31
C LYS A 191 -39.71 -19.87 62.14
N VAL A 192 -38.85 -20.68 61.50
CA VAL A 192 -37.83 -21.52 62.16
C VAL A 192 -36.45 -21.08 61.73
N ARG A 193 -35.69 -20.49 62.66
CA ARG A 193 -34.30 -20.08 62.48
C ARG A 193 -33.35 -21.16 62.96
N ASN A 194 -32.46 -21.59 62.07
CA ASN A 194 -31.32 -22.44 62.38
C ASN A 194 -30.03 -21.66 62.06
N LYS A 195 -28.91 -22.07 62.66
CA LYS A 195 -27.61 -21.41 62.45
C LYS A 195 -27.20 -21.38 60.97
N GLU A 196 -27.49 -22.45 60.24
CA GLU A 196 -27.19 -22.54 58.80
C GLU A 196 -27.94 -21.49 57.96
N LYS A 197 -29.24 -21.24 58.23
CA LYS A 197 -30.00 -20.18 57.55
C LYS A 197 -29.48 -18.79 57.90
N GLU A 198 -29.10 -18.57 59.16
CA GLU A 198 -28.50 -17.28 59.57
C GLU A 198 -27.17 -17.03 58.86
N GLU A 199 -26.33 -18.06 58.71
CA GLU A 199 -25.09 -17.97 57.94
C GLU A 199 -25.33 -17.71 56.45
N ARG A 200 -26.30 -18.41 55.83
CA ARG A 200 -26.70 -18.17 54.43
C ARG A 200 -27.22 -16.75 54.23
N MET A 201 -28.11 -16.27 55.10
CA MET A 201 -28.61 -14.89 55.05
C MET A 201 -27.48 -13.86 55.19
N ARG A 202 -26.51 -14.12 56.07
CA ARG A 202 -25.34 -13.24 56.23
C ARG A 202 -24.47 -13.22 54.97
N ALA A 203 -24.29 -14.37 54.31
CA ALA A 203 -23.59 -14.46 53.04
C ALA A 203 -24.33 -13.69 51.93
N ASP A 204 -25.65 -13.85 51.83
CA ASP A 204 -26.51 -13.14 50.87
C ASP A 204 -26.44 -11.62 51.08
N VAL A 205 -26.55 -11.14 52.32
CA VAL A 205 -26.38 -9.71 52.67
C VAL A 205 -25.00 -9.20 52.27
N SER A 206 -23.95 -9.99 52.51
CA SER A 206 -22.58 -9.61 52.14
C SER A 206 -22.39 -9.55 50.63
N HIS A 207 -22.99 -10.48 49.88
CA HIS A 207 -22.98 -10.49 48.42
C HIS A 207 -23.72 -9.27 47.85
N LEU A 208 -24.92 -8.97 48.37
CA LEU A 208 -25.71 -7.82 47.95
C LEU A 208 -25.01 -6.50 48.25
N LYS A 209 -24.38 -6.37 49.42
CA LYS A 209 -23.59 -5.18 49.75
C LYS A 209 -22.49 -4.93 48.71
N ARG A 210 -21.72 -5.97 48.34
CA ARG A 210 -20.68 -5.87 47.31
C ARG A 210 -21.24 -5.51 45.94
N PHE A 211 -22.38 -6.09 45.57
CA PHE A 211 -23.06 -5.78 44.32
C PHE A 211 -23.44 -4.29 44.23
N PHE A 212 -24.09 -3.75 45.26
CA PHE A 212 -24.46 -2.33 45.31
C PHE A 212 -23.26 -1.40 45.39
N GLU A 213 -22.21 -1.74 46.14
CA GLU A 213 -20.94 -0.97 46.16
C GLU A 213 -20.30 -0.88 44.78
N GLU A 214 -20.43 -1.91 43.95
CA GLU A 214 -19.95 -1.86 42.57
C GLU A 214 -20.87 -1.04 41.66
N CYS A 215 -22.19 -1.16 41.79
CA CYS A 215 -23.13 -0.30 41.06
C CYS A 215 -22.89 1.19 41.35
N ILE A 216 -22.65 1.56 42.61
CA ILE A 216 -22.35 2.92 43.02
C ILE A 216 -21.05 3.39 42.37
N ARG A 217 -19.97 2.60 42.44
CA ARG A 217 -18.69 2.95 41.80
C ARG A 217 -18.81 3.15 40.29
N ASN A 218 -19.56 2.27 39.62
CA ASN A 218 -19.77 2.38 38.17
C ASN A 218 -20.57 3.64 37.82
N ALA A 219 -21.62 3.96 38.58
CA ALA A 219 -22.40 5.18 38.40
C ALA A 219 -21.56 6.45 38.66
N GLU A 220 -20.69 6.43 39.67
CA GLU A 220 -19.76 7.54 39.93
C GLU A 220 -18.76 7.75 38.78
N LEU A 221 -18.27 6.67 38.18
CA LEU A 221 -17.40 6.73 37.01
C LEU A 221 -18.14 7.29 35.80
N GLU A 222 -19.36 6.80 35.54
CA GLU A 222 -20.22 7.28 34.45
C GLU A 222 -20.51 8.77 34.59
N ALA A 223 -20.84 9.24 35.79
CA ALA A 223 -21.03 10.66 36.07
C ALA A 223 -19.78 11.51 35.81
N LYS A 224 -18.58 10.93 35.95
CA LYS A 224 -17.29 11.59 35.68
C LYS A 224 -16.87 11.53 34.21
N MET A 225 -17.52 10.72 33.37
CA MET A 225 -17.15 10.53 31.96
C MET A 225 -17.06 11.85 31.17
N PRO A 226 -17.99 12.82 31.27
CA PRO A 226 -17.88 14.08 30.55
C PRO A 226 -16.61 14.87 30.88
N VAL A 227 -16.19 14.85 32.15
CA VAL A 227 -14.98 15.54 32.60
C VAL A 227 -13.73 14.81 32.12
N ILE A 228 -13.71 13.48 32.20
CA ILE A 228 -12.61 12.64 31.68
C ILE A 228 -12.42 12.87 30.18
N MET A 229 -13.51 12.87 29.41
CA MET A 229 -13.50 13.14 27.96
C MET A 229 -13.04 14.57 27.65
N LYS A 230 -13.50 15.58 28.41
CA LYS A 230 -13.02 16.95 28.24
C LYS A 230 -11.52 17.07 28.50
N ASN A 231 -11.02 16.37 29.52
CA ASN A 231 -9.60 16.37 29.88
C ASN A 231 -8.74 15.67 28.82
N SER A 232 -9.19 14.55 28.24
CA SER A 232 -8.43 13.87 27.18
C SER A 232 -8.26 14.78 25.95
N VAL A 233 -9.32 15.47 25.52
CA VAL A 233 -9.27 16.47 24.44
C VAL A 233 -8.30 17.60 24.79
N TYR A 234 -8.35 18.11 26.02
CA TYR A 234 -7.44 19.16 26.46
C TYR A 234 -5.97 18.72 26.42
N ILE A 235 -5.66 17.50 26.87
CA ILE A 235 -4.30 16.93 26.82
C ILE A 235 -3.81 16.83 25.37
N HIS A 236 -4.62 16.31 24.46
CA HIS A 236 -4.26 16.26 23.04
C HIS A 236 -4.02 17.67 22.47
N LYS A 237 -4.93 18.61 22.74
CA LYS A 237 -4.81 20.00 22.28
C LYS A 237 -3.55 20.67 22.84
N ALA A 238 -3.24 20.45 24.11
CA ALA A 238 -2.03 20.95 24.75
C ALA A 238 -0.76 20.32 24.15
N ALA A 239 -0.76 19.01 23.90
CA ALA A 239 0.34 18.30 23.25
C ALA A 239 0.58 18.83 21.83
N THR A 240 -0.47 19.00 21.01
CA THR A 240 -0.36 19.58 19.67
C THR A 240 0.21 21.00 19.71
N ARG A 241 -0.24 21.84 20.66
CA ARG A 241 0.32 23.19 20.87
C ARG A 241 1.80 23.13 21.23
N ARG A 242 2.20 22.23 22.14
CA ARG A 242 3.61 22.03 22.50
C ARG A 242 4.44 21.60 21.29
N ILE A 243 4.00 20.61 20.51
CA ILE A 243 4.70 20.16 19.29
C ILE A 243 4.86 21.34 18.31
N LYS A 244 3.80 22.09 18.04
CA LYS A 244 3.87 23.28 17.17
C LYS A 244 4.82 24.34 17.73
N SER A 245 4.78 24.61 19.03
CA SER A 245 5.69 25.54 19.70
C SER A 245 7.15 25.08 19.63
N CYS A 246 7.44 23.80 19.85
CA CYS A 246 8.77 23.23 19.71
C CYS A 246 9.27 23.31 18.27
N ARG A 247 8.40 23.11 17.27
CA ARG A 247 8.75 23.33 15.86
C ARG A 247 9.07 24.80 15.57
N PHE A 248 8.33 25.73 16.16
CA PHE A 248 8.58 27.17 16.03
C PHE A 248 9.90 27.58 16.71
N HIS A 249 10.17 27.08 17.92
CA HIS A 249 11.43 27.32 18.62
C HIS A 249 12.62 26.69 17.89
N ARG A 250 12.47 25.50 17.30
CA ARG A 250 13.51 24.87 16.46
C ARG A 250 13.76 25.66 15.15
N ARG A 251 12.72 26.25 14.54
CA ARG A 251 12.88 27.14 13.37
C ARG A 251 13.55 28.47 13.75
N ARG A 252 13.20 29.06 14.89
CA ARG A 252 13.81 30.30 15.38
C ARG A 252 15.24 30.09 15.86
N SER A 253 15.54 28.94 16.49
CA SER A 253 16.90 28.54 16.81
C SER A 253 17.70 28.22 15.55
N SER A 254 17.07 27.72 14.48
CA SER A 254 17.69 27.56 13.15
C SER A 254 18.19 28.86 12.54
N THR A 255 17.57 29.99 12.86
CA THR A 255 18.03 31.33 12.44
C THR A 255 19.02 31.96 13.42
N SER A 256 19.19 31.36 14.61
CA SER A 256 19.99 31.86 15.74
C SER A 256 21.22 30.99 16.05
N TRP A 257 21.70 30.17 15.09
CA TRP A 257 22.88 29.31 15.26
C TRP A 257 24.20 30.06 15.50
N ASN A 258 24.19 31.39 15.57
CA ASN A 258 25.37 32.17 15.93
C ASN A 258 25.53 32.43 17.44
N ASP A 259 24.60 31.99 18.30
CA ASP A 259 24.73 32.12 19.75
C ASP A 259 24.19 30.89 20.48
N VAL A 260 25.02 29.85 20.60
CA VAL A 260 24.68 28.63 21.35
C VAL A 260 25.47 28.59 22.65
N LYS A 261 24.85 29.02 23.75
CA LYS A 261 25.13 28.46 25.08
C LYS A 261 24.10 27.36 25.37
N PRO A 262 24.51 26.12 25.68
CA PRO A 262 23.57 25.05 25.95
C PRO A 262 23.06 25.15 27.39
N SER A 263 21.79 25.55 27.55
CA SER A 263 21.08 25.36 28.81
C SER A 263 20.65 23.90 28.95
N GLN A 264 21.26 23.19 29.90
CA GLN A 264 20.83 21.87 30.33
C GLN A 264 19.49 21.97 31.07
N SER A 265 18.42 21.55 30.42
CA SER A 265 17.27 20.99 31.14
C SER A 265 16.43 20.14 30.20
N PHE A 266 16.10 18.94 30.70
CA PHE A 266 15.04 18.03 30.28
C PHE A 266 15.39 16.86 29.33
N MET A 267 15.69 15.73 29.97
CA MET A 267 15.36 14.35 29.56
C MET A 267 15.80 13.87 28.18
N THR A 268 17.09 13.98 27.87
CA THR A 268 17.75 12.96 27.04
C THR A 268 18.24 11.86 27.96
N SER A 269 17.78 10.63 27.76
CA SER A 269 18.44 9.49 28.40
C SER A 269 19.91 9.52 27.97
N GLN A 270 20.84 9.34 28.92
CA GLN A 270 22.28 9.47 28.66
C GLN A 270 22.78 8.51 27.56
N LEU A 271 22.00 7.46 27.27
CA LEU A 271 22.21 6.52 26.19
C LEU A 271 21.93 7.11 24.78
N GLU A 272 20.87 7.92 24.63
CA GLU A 272 20.52 8.56 23.35
C GLU A 272 21.43 9.75 23.02
N ALA A 273 21.98 10.43 24.03
CA ALA A 273 22.95 11.49 23.81
C ALA A 273 24.25 10.95 23.20
N ASN A 274 24.71 9.78 23.67
CA ASN A 274 25.92 9.14 23.17
C ASN A 274 25.73 8.60 21.75
N SER A 275 24.60 7.94 21.46
CA SER A 275 24.32 7.42 20.11
C SER A 275 24.16 8.52 19.07
N MET A 276 23.59 9.67 19.47
CA MET A 276 23.46 10.83 18.58
C MET A 276 24.82 11.50 18.31
N GLU A 277 25.73 11.52 19.28
CA GLU A 277 27.05 12.11 19.12
C GLU A 277 27.96 11.22 18.25
N GLU A 278 27.91 9.90 18.42
CA GLU A 278 28.58 8.94 17.54
C GLU A 278 28.10 9.06 16.09
N LEU A 279 26.79 9.19 15.88
CA LEU A 279 26.22 9.37 14.54
C LEU A 279 26.68 10.67 13.87
N LYS A 280 26.79 11.75 14.65
CA LYS A 280 27.35 13.03 14.15
C LYS A 280 28.83 12.90 13.81
N GLU A 281 29.62 12.21 14.63
CA GLU A 281 31.05 12.01 14.36
C GLU A 281 31.26 11.18 13.10
N VAL A 282 30.48 10.10 12.92
CA VAL A 282 30.49 9.28 11.70
C VAL A 282 30.07 10.10 10.48
N ALA A 283 29.01 10.90 10.58
CA ALA A 283 28.57 11.77 9.49
C ALA A 283 29.64 12.81 9.12
N GLN A 284 30.36 13.37 10.10
CA GLN A 284 31.46 14.30 9.86
C GLN A 284 32.67 13.61 9.22
N ARG A 285 33.01 12.38 9.65
CA ARG A 285 34.08 11.57 9.05
C ARG A 285 33.77 11.23 7.59
N LEU A 286 32.57 10.73 7.31
CA LEU A 286 32.11 10.44 5.95
C LEU A 286 32.07 11.71 5.09
N SER A 287 31.65 12.83 5.67
CA SER A 287 31.67 14.12 4.98
C SER A 287 33.08 14.60 4.67
N ARG A 288 34.12 14.20 5.41
CA ARG A 288 35.52 14.57 5.13
C ARG A 288 36.21 13.58 4.20
N ASP A 289 35.63 12.40 3.99
CA ASP A 289 36.18 11.38 3.11
C ASP A 289 36.02 11.78 1.64
N GLN A 290 37.16 12.00 0.98
CA GLN A 290 37.24 12.41 -0.41
C GLN A 290 36.67 11.33 -1.36
N ARG A 291 36.91 10.05 -1.06
CA ARG A 291 36.43 8.93 -1.90
C ARG A 291 34.92 8.79 -1.81
N PHE A 292 34.38 9.00 -0.62
CA PHE A 292 32.93 9.01 -0.40
C PHE A 292 32.27 10.16 -1.19
N ARG A 293 32.83 11.37 -1.14
CA ARG A 293 32.34 12.51 -1.95
C ARG A 293 32.38 12.20 -3.45
N GLU A 294 33.50 11.69 -3.95
CA GLU A 294 33.66 11.32 -5.36
C GLU A 294 32.64 10.27 -5.80
N SER A 295 32.38 9.26 -4.96
CA SER A 295 31.38 8.24 -5.22
C SER A 295 29.96 8.82 -5.31
N ILE A 296 29.58 9.71 -4.40
CA ILE A 296 28.27 10.38 -4.44
C ILE A 296 28.13 11.25 -5.69
N TYR A 297 29.16 12.03 -6.04
CA TYR A 297 29.16 12.81 -7.28
C TYR A 297 29.04 11.92 -8.52
N HIS A 298 29.70 10.77 -8.53
CA HIS A 298 29.61 9.85 -9.65
C HIS A 298 28.21 9.24 -9.80
N ILE A 299 27.56 8.88 -8.69
CA ILE A 299 26.17 8.38 -8.65
C ILE A 299 25.20 9.47 -9.12
N MET A 300 25.39 10.72 -8.68
CA MET A 300 24.56 11.84 -9.13
C MET A 300 24.74 12.15 -10.62
N ALA A 301 25.94 11.96 -11.16
CA ALA A 301 26.23 12.17 -12.58
C ALA A 301 25.73 11.04 -13.48
N THR A 302 25.55 9.81 -12.96
CA THR A 302 25.07 8.66 -13.73
C THR A 302 23.57 8.42 -13.60
N GLN A 303 22.85 9.18 -12.78
CA GLN A 303 21.38 9.15 -12.78
C GLN A 303 20.83 9.81 -14.07
N PRO A 304 19.99 9.10 -14.85
CA PRO A 304 19.32 9.69 -16.00
C PRO A 304 18.18 10.59 -15.49
N GLY A 305 18.46 11.89 -15.35
CA GLY A 305 17.45 12.87 -14.93
C GLY A 305 17.93 14.19 -14.33
N ALA A 306 19.23 14.51 -14.30
CA ALA A 306 19.70 15.81 -13.82
C ALA A 306 19.89 16.83 -14.97
N PRO A 307 19.40 18.08 -14.81
CA PRO A 307 19.43 19.10 -15.86
C PRO A 307 20.85 19.58 -16.16
N SER A 308 21.18 19.67 -17.44
CA SER A 308 22.43 20.23 -17.95
C SER A 308 22.75 21.57 -17.28
N ALA A 309 23.86 21.62 -16.55
CA ALA A 309 24.43 22.86 -16.05
C ALA A 309 24.84 23.74 -17.24
N LEU A 310 24.13 24.85 -17.42
CA LEU A 310 24.51 25.94 -18.32
C LEU A 310 25.84 26.54 -17.87
N PRO A 311 26.71 27.00 -18.80
CA PRO A 311 27.95 27.65 -18.43
C PRO A 311 27.66 29.05 -17.84
N PRO A 312 28.44 29.53 -16.87
CA PRO A 312 28.29 30.88 -16.34
C PRO A 312 28.80 31.88 -17.37
N GLY A 313 27.89 32.70 -17.90
CA GLY A 313 28.22 33.89 -18.67
C GLY A 313 28.71 35.04 -17.77
N GLY A 314 29.69 35.79 -18.27
CA GLY A 314 30.19 37.08 -17.74
C GLY A 314 31.53 36.92 -17.02
N LYS A 315 32.65 37.47 -17.50
CA LYS A 315 32.87 38.81 -18.08
C LYS A 315 33.85 38.80 -19.23
#